data_AF-A0A7S3KPB2-F1
#
_entry.id   AF-A0A7S3KPB2-F1
#
_cell.length_a   1.000
_cell.length_b   1.000
_cell.length_c   1.000
_cell.angle_alpha   90.00
_cell.angle_beta   90.00
_cell.angle_gamma   90.00
#
_symmetry.space_group_name_H-M   'P 1'
#
loop_
_entity.id
_entity.type
_entity.pdbx_description
1 polymer ?
#
loop_
_entity_poly.entity_id
_entity_poly.type
_entity_poly.pdbx_seq_one_letter_code
_entity_poly.pdbx_strand_id
1 'polypeptide(L)'
;FTMLKELYEDLGRHKQDRTVNNKITEVFESDGAGGGEWKKSKWKDLKAGQMVKMHKDTECPADILILFSSDEKGVVYVDTMNLDGETNLKEKTAPQEALDIREEKIPHLEGTLTCDNPNEYLDKWDGNIQCNQINRLFNCTLKNLILRG
;
A
#
# COMPACT_ATOMS: atom_id res chain seq x y z
N PHE A 1 -32.97 -11.75 -24.19
CA PHE A 1 -31.86 -10.97 -24.75
C PHE A 1 -31.01 -10.28 -23.66
N THR A 2 -31.60 -9.78 -22.57
CA THR A 2 -30.86 -9.20 -21.43
C THR A 2 -29.94 -10.18 -20.69
N MET A 3 -30.42 -11.38 -20.34
CA MET A 3 -29.64 -12.41 -19.61
C MET A 3 -28.37 -12.89 -20.36
N LEU A 4 -28.39 -12.93 -21.69
CA LEU A 4 -27.23 -13.34 -22.50
C LEU A 4 -26.16 -12.25 -22.55
N LYS A 5 -26.58 -10.98 -22.56
CA LYS A 5 -25.68 -9.83 -22.50
C LYS A 5 -25.01 -9.75 -21.13
N GLU A 6 -25.78 -9.92 -20.06
CA GLU A 6 -25.26 -9.98 -18.69
C GLU A 6 -24.24 -11.11 -18.53
N LEU A 7 -24.54 -12.31 -19.03
CA LEU A 7 -23.59 -13.44 -19.00
C LEU A 7 -22.28 -13.15 -19.74
N TYR A 8 -22.35 -12.51 -20.91
CA TYR A 8 -21.15 -12.14 -21.67
C TYR A 8 -20.30 -11.08 -20.96
N GLU A 9 -20.95 -10.06 -20.38
CA GLU A 9 -20.27 -9.01 -19.62
C GLU A 9 -19.60 -9.57 -18.35
N ASP A 10 -20.27 -10.48 -17.65
CA ASP A 10 -19.74 -11.10 -16.42
C ASP A 10 -18.50 -11.96 -16.69
N LEU A 11 -18.51 -12.72 -17.80
CA LEU A 11 -17.33 -13.47 -18.26
C LEU A 11 -16.15 -12.56 -18.61
N GLY A 12 -16.42 -11.37 -19.14
CA GLY A 12 -15.42 -10.34 -19.40
C GLY A 12 -14.77 -9.83 -18.10
N ARG A 13 -15.59 -9.49 -17.11
CA ARG A 13 -15.12 -9.03 -15.79
C ARG A 13 -14.25 -10.07 -15.09
N HIS A 14 -14.67 -11.33 -15.09
CA HIS A 14 -13.88 -12.40 -14.49
C HIS A 14 -12.48 -12.56 -15.09
N LYS A 15 -12.32 -12.33 -16.40
CA LYS A 15 -10.99 -12.34 -17.04
C LYS A 15 -10.15 -11.13 -16.61
N GLN A 16 -10.76 -9.96 -16.50
CA GLN A 16 -10.08 -8.74 -16.07
C GLN A 16 -9.64 -8.85 -14.60
N ASP A 17 -10.54 -9.30 -13.71
CA ASP A 17 -10.25 -9.56 -12.30
C ASP A 17 -9.12 -10.55 -12.15
N ARG A 18 -9.14 -11.64 -12.91
CA ARG A 18 -8.07 -12.64 -12.88
C ARG A 18 -6.72 -12.05 -13.29
N THR A 19 -6.71 -11.11 -14.22
CA THR A 19 -5.46 -10.45 -14.66
C THR A 19 -4.91 -9.58 -13.54
N VAL A 20 -5.74 -8.71 -12.94
CA VAL A 20 -5.35 -7.84 -11.82
C VAL A 20 -4.91 -8.66 -10.61
N ASN A 21 -5.68 -9.69 -10.25
CA ASN A 21 -5.41 -10.52 -9.07
C ASN A 21 -4.13 -11.37 -9.19
N ASN A 22 -3.60 -11.58 -10.40
CA ASN A 22 -2.34 -12.30 -10.63
C ASN A 22 -1.15 -11.37 -10.88
N LYS A 23 -1.33 -10.04 -10.80
CA LYS A 23 -0.19 -9.10 -10.78
C LYS A 23 0.72 -9.42 -9.61
N ILE A 24 2.00 -9.13 -9.78
CA ILE A 24 3.06 -9.44 -8.82
C ILE A 24 3.49 -8.15 -8.11
N THR A 25 3.72 -8.25 -6.81
CA THR A 25 4.39 -7.24 -6.00
C THR A 25 5.47 -7.90 -5.13
N GLU A 26 6.33 -7.11 -4.53
CA GLU A 26 7.36 -7.58 -3.61
C GLU A 26 6.89 -7.40 -2.16
N VAL A 27 6.95 -8.47 -1.38
CA VAL A 27 6.58 -8.51 0.04
C VAL A 27 7.82 -8.87 0.84
N PHE A 28 8.05 -8.17 1.95
CA PHE A 28 9.14 -8.50 2.86
C PHE A 28 8.79 -9.73 3.71
N GLU A 29 9.66 -10.73 3.70
CA GLU A 29 9.56 -11.89 4.58
C GLU A 29 10.75 -11.89 5.55
N SER A 30 10.46 -11.75 6.84
CA SER A 30 11.48 -11.82 7.89
C SER A 30 11.89 -13.27 8.16
N ASP A 31 13.19 -13.49 8.37
CA ASP A 31 13.74 -14.80 8.73
C ASP A 31 13.71 -15.07 10.25
N GLY A 32 13.25 -14.11 11.06
CA GLY A 32 13.21 -14.20 12.53
C GLY A 32 14.57 -14.13 13.22
N ALA A 33 15.68 -14.01 12.48
CA ALA A 33 17.05 -13.93 12.98
C ALA A 33 17.67 -12.54 12.83
N GLY A 34 16.85 -11.51 12.54
CA GLY A 34 17.28 -10.13 12.30
C GLY A 34 17.57 -9.82 10.82
N GLY A 35 17.20 -10.73 9.91
CA GLY A 35 17.26 -10.53 8.48
C GLY A 35 15.89 -10.70 7.81
N GLY A 36 15.92 -10.70 6.48
CA GLY A 36 14.75 -10.96 5.65
C GLY A 36 15.03 -10.64 4.20
N GLU A 37 14.12 -11.09 3.33
CA GLU A 37 14.25 -10.93 1.89
C GLU A 37 12.93 -10.46 1.27
N TRP A 38 13.04 -9.72 0.16
CA TRP A 38 11.89 -9.33 -0.64
C TRP A 38 11.51 -10.49 -1.56
N LYS A 39 10.30 -11.02 -1.40
CA LYS A 39 9.74 -12.08 -2.23
C LYS A 39 8.61 -11.60 -3.09
N LYS A 40 8.52 -12.18 -4.29
CA LYS A 40 7.40 -11.95 -5.20
C LYS A 40 6.15 -12.63 -4.65
N SER A 41 5.08 -11.86 -4.50
CA SER A 41 3.74 -12.33 -4.12
C SER A 41 2.71 -11.84 -5.12
N LYS A 42 1.62 -12.60 -5.30
CA LYS A 42 0.49 -12.16 -6.13
C LYS A 42 -0.40 -11.23 -5.31
N TRP A 43 -1.06 -10.30 -5.98
CA TRP A 43 -1.96 -9.35 -5.34
C TRP A 43 -3.06 -10.02 -4.51
N LYS A 44 -3.63 -11.12 -5.03
CA LYS A 44 -4.64 -11.91 -4.31
C LYS A 44 -4.15 -12.58 -3.02
N ASP A 45 -2.83 -12.74 -2.85
CA ASP A 45 -2.22 -13.45 -1.73
C ASP A 45 -1.72 -12.47 -0.65
N LEU A 46 -1.90 -11.16 -0.86
CA LEU A 46 -1.54 -10.11 0.09
C LEU A 46 -2.47 -10.09 1.31
N LYS A 47 -1.89 -9.76 2.47
CA LYS A 47 -2.58 -9.67 3.75
C LYS A 47 -2.23 -8.36 4.45
N ALA A 48 -3.16 -7.86 5.26
CA ALA A 48 -2.92 -6.69 6.10
C ALA A 48 -1.73 -6.93 7.05
N GLY A 49 -0.91 -5.89 7.23
CA GLY A 49 0.31 -5.94 8.04
C GLY A 49 1.55 -6.43 7.30
N GLN A 50 1.43 -6.87 6.05
CA GLN A 50 2.59 -7.17 5.22
C GLN A 50 3.25 -5.88 4.72
N MET A 51 4.58 -5.86 4.76
CA MET A 51 5.35 -4.76 4.17
C MET A 51 5.55 -5.06 2.68
N VAL A 52 5.21 -4.09 1.84
CA VAL A 52 5.32 -4.19 0.38
C VAL A 52 6.33 -3.19 -0.16
N LYS A 53 7.10 -3.60 -1.17
CA LYS A 53 8.01 -2.71 -1.90
C LYS A 53 7.37 -2.35 -3.23
N MET A 54 7.13 -1.05 -3.39
CA MET A 54 6.54 -0.47 -4.59
C MET A 54 7.64 0.16 -5.44
N HIS A 55 7.54 -0.02 -6.76
CA HIS A 55 8.45 0.59 -7.72
C HIS A 55 7.75 1.75 -8.44
N LYS A 56 8.56 2.63 -9.04
CA LYS A 56 8.03 3.71 -9.87
C LYS A 56 7.16 3.14 -11.01
N ASP A 57 6.09 3.85 -11.35
CA ASP A 57 5.19 3.52 -12.46
C ASP A 57 4.50 2.16 -12.29
N THR A 58 4.23 1.76 -11.04
CA THR A 58 3.47 0.54 -10.70
C THR A 58 2.16 0.88 -10.01
N GLU A 59 1.09 0.16 -10.36
CA GLU A 59 -0.22 0.29 -9.72
C GLU A 59 -0.20 -0.23 -8.28
N CYS A 60 -0.96 0.42 -7.40
CA CYS A 60 -1.02 0.03 -6.00
C CYS A 60 -1.90 -1.21 -5.78
N PRO A 61 -1.37 -2.30 -5.19
CA PRO A 61 -2.13 -3.53 -5.00
C PRO A 61 -3.22 -3.44 -3.93
N ALA A 62 -3.05 -2.52 -2.97
CA ALA A 62 -3.90 -2.32 -1.79
C ALA A 62 -3.74 -0.88 -1.29
N ASP A 63 -4.49 -0.51 -0.26
CA ASP A 63 -4.26 0.74 0.47
C ASP A 63 -2.97 0.59 1.29
N ILE A 64 -1.97 1.42 0.99
CA ILE A 64 -0.61 1.29 1.51
C ILE A 64 -0.25 2.52 2.33
N LEU A 65 0.14 2.29 3.57
CA LEU A 65 0.74 3.31 4.42
C LEU A 65 2.23 3.41 4.13
N ILE A 66 2.70 4.62 3.80
CA ILE A 66 4.09 4.87 3.45
C ILE A 66 4.92 4.86 4.73
N LEU A 67 5.87 3.93 4.84
CA LEU A 67 6.85 3.90 5.93
C LEU A 67 8.17 4.58 5.52
N PHE A 68 8.59 4.36 4.28
CA PHE A 68 9.86 4.81 3.73
C PHE A 68 9.72 5.09 2.23
N SER A 69 10.51 6.05 1.73
CA SER A 69 10.66 6.36 0.30
C SER A 69 12.14 6.48 -0.03
N SER A 70 12.52 6.22 -1.28
CA SER A 70 13.87 6.50 -1.78
C SER A 70 14.21 7.99 -1.82
N ASP A 71 13.21 8.87 -1.74
CA ASP A 71 13.40 10.31 -1.59
C ASP A 71 13.79 10.64 -0.13
N GLU A 72 14.82 11.48 0.06
CA GLU A 72 15.34 11.83 1.39
C GLU A 72 14.31 12.52 2.30
N LYS A 73 13.30 13.17 1.71
CA LYS A 73 12.22 13.83 2.45
C LYS A 73 11.01 12.92 2.64
N GLY A 74 11.09 11.66 2.21
CA GLY A 74 10.01 10.70 2.30
C GLY A 74 8.87 10.96 1.31
N VAL A 75 9.10 11.79 0.28
CA VAL A 75 8.05 12.19 -0.67
C VAL A 75 7.83 11.10 -1.72
N VAL A 76 6.57 10.92 -2.10
CA VAL A 76 6.13 10.06 -3.20
C VAL A 76 5.00 10.75 -3.95
N TYR A 77 4.97 10.54 -5.27
CA TYR A 77 3.94 11.09 -6.14
C TYR A 77 3.02 9.97 -6.61
N VAL A 78 1.72 10.17 -6.46
CA VAL A 78 0.69 9.19 -6.81
C VAL A 78 -0.16 9.78 -7.93
N ASP A 79 -0.29 9.03 -9.01
CA ASP A 79 -1.29 9.32 -10.03
C ASP A 79 -2.63 8.73 -9.58
N THR A 80 -3.65 9.59 -9.45
CA THR A 80 -5.00 9.19 -9.05
C THR A 80 -6.01 9.26 -10.19
N MET A 81 -5.56 9.34 -11.45
CA MET A 81 -6.43 9.37 -12.63
C MET A 81 -7.47 8.23 -12.62
N ASN A 82 -7.12 7.04 -12.13
CA ASN A 82 -8.03 5.89 -12.04
C ASN A 82 -9.08 6.02 -10.91
N LEU A 83 -8.87 6.91 -9.94
CA LEU A 83 -9.73 7.09 -8.76
C LEU A 83 -10.66 8.30 -8.89
N ASP A 84 -10.13 9.45 -9.28
CA ASP A 84 -10.87 10.72 -9.32
C ASP A 84 -10.89 11.39 -10.71
N GLY A 85 -10.14 10.84 -11.67
CA GLY A 85 -10.03 11.41 -13.02
C GLY A 85 -9.18 12.69 -13.10
N GLU A 86 -8.47 13.05 -12.04
CA GLU A 86 -7.55 14.18 -12.04
C GLU A 86 -6.23 13.80 -12.74
N THR A 87 -5.68 14.69 -13.57
CA THR A 87 -4.39 14.48 -14.27
C THR A 87 -3.17 14.89 -13.44
N ASN A 88 -3.40 15.45 -12.25
CA ASN A 88 -2.35 15.99 -11.42
C ASN A 88 -1.84 14.91 -10.46
N LEU A 89 -0.52 14.82 -10.33
CA LEU A 89 0.11 13.97 -9.33
C LEU A 89 -0.20 14.50 -7.93
N LYS A 90 -0.69 13.61 -7.06
CA LYS A 90 -0.89 13.89 -5.65
C LYS A 90 0.38 13.59 -4.88
N GLU A 91 0.88 14.60 -4.17
CA GLU A 91 2.01 14.43 -3.27
C GLU A 91 1.56 13.70 -1.99
N LYS A 92 2.28 12.64 -1.66
CA LYS A 92 2.14 11.86 -0.44
C LYS A 92 3.51 11.82 0.25
N THR A 93 3.52 11.68 1.57
CA THR A 93 4.78 11.69 2.33
C THR A 93 4.78 10.63 3.41
N ALA A 94 5.92 10.00 3.65
CA ALA A 94 6.13 9.21 4.85
C ALA A 94 5.92 10.08 6.10
N PRO A 95 5.45 9.51 7.23
CA PRO A 95 5.45 10.21 8.52
C PRO A 95 6.85 10.72 8.84
N GLN A 96 6.95 11.93 9.39
CA GLN A 96 8.25 12.56 9.65
C GLN A 96 9.11 11.72 10.60
N GLU A 97 8.46 11.07 11.56
CA GLU A 97 9.06 10.18 12.54
C GLU A 97 9.54 8.85 11.91
N ALA A 98 9.03 8.49 10.74
CA ALA A 98 9.43 7.30 9.99
C ALA A 98 10.60 7.57 9.04
N LEU A 99 11.02 8.82 8.82
CA LEU A 99 12.14 9.14 7.91
C LEU A 99 13.48 8.52 8.34
N ASP A 100 13.63 8.22 9.63
CA ASP A 100 14.81 7.52 10.17
C ASP A 100 14.78 6.00 9.90
N ILE A 101 13.65 5.46 9.45
CA ILE A 101 13.47 4.07 9.04
C ILE A 101 13.97 3.95 7.61
N ARG A 102 15.20 3.45 7.46
CA ARG A 102 15.75 3.10 6.15
C ARG A 102 15.50 1.63 5.82
N GLU A 103 15.70 1.26 4.57
CA GLU A 103 15.52 -0.13 4.10
C GLU A 103 16.30 -1.13 4.96
N GLU A 104 17.49 -0.79 5.46
CA GLU A 104 18.31 -1.69 6.29
C GLU A 104 17.71 -1.95 7.68
N LYS A 105 16.78 -1.10 8.14
CA LYS A 105 16.10 -1.24 9.44
C LYS A 105 14.79 -2.00 9.34
N ILE A 106 14.28 -2.25 8.13
CA ILE A 106 13.03 -3.00 7.90
C ILE A 106 13.02 -4.38 8.61
N PRO A 107 14.09 -5.19 8.57
CA PRO A 107 14.10 -6.49 9.26
C PRO A 107 13.90 -6.41 10.77
N HIS A 108 14.22 -5.25 11.36
CA HIS A 108 14.16 -4.99 12.78
C HIS A 108 12.94 -4.17 13.16
N LEU A 109 12.06 -3.83 12.21
CA LEU A 109 10.92 -2.97 12.46
C LEU A 109 9.76 -3.81 13.01
N GLU A 110 9.35 -3.50 14.23
CA GLU A 110 8.21 -4.14 14.88
C GLU A 110 7.28 -3.08 15.43
N GLY A 111 5.98 -3.25 15.21
CA GLY A 111 5.01 -2.30 15.68
C GLY A 111 3.59 -2.73 15.40
N THR A 112 2.66 -1.89 15.85
CA THR A 112 1.22 -2.06 15.64
C THR A 112 0.67 -0.82 14.96
N LEU A 113 -0.07 -1.01 13.86
CA LEU A 113 -0.89 0.02 13.24
C LEU A 113 -2.32 -0.13 13.73
N THR A 114 -2.86 0.91 14.35
CA THR A 114 -4.29 1.03 14.67
C THR A 114 -4.89 2.07 13.74
N CYS A 115 -5.96 1.76 13.02
CA CYS A 115 -6.61 2.71 12.11
C CYS A 115 -8.13 2.57 12.15
N ASP A 116 -8.80 3.50 11.47
CA ASP A 116 -10.24 3.46 11.26
C ASP A 116 -10.69 2.16 10.56
N ASN A 117 -11.95 1.78 10.81
CA ASN A 117 -12.59 0.68 10.09
C ASN A 117 -12.77 1.02 8.60
N PRO A 118 -12.79 0.01 7.71
CA PRO A 118 -13.06 0.20 6.29
C PRO A 118 -14.36 0.98 6.08
N ASN A 119 -14.28 2.04 5.28
CA ASN A 119 -15.41 2.91 4.96
C ASN A 119 -15.29 3.44 3.52
N GLU A 120 -16.31 4.14 3.04
CA GLU A 120 -16.41 4.62 1.66
C GLU A 120 -15.77 6.01 1.41
N TYR A 121 -15.27 6.67 2.46
CA TYR A 121 -14.70 8.01 2.35
C TYR A 121 -13.26 7.95 1.84
N LEU A 122 -13.04 8.44 0.61
CA LEU A 122 -11.71 8.49 -0.02
C LEU A 122 -10.85 9.67 0.48
N ASP A 123 -11.47 10.62 1.17
CA ASP A 123 -10.87 11.86 1.66
C ASP A 123 -10.57 11.84 3.17
N LYS A 124 -10.95 10.76 3.87
CA LYS A 124 -10.80 10.65 5.32
C LYS A 124 -10.16 9.32 5.71
N TRP A 125 -9.00 9.42 6.36
CA TRP A 125 -8.36 8.29 7.01
C TRP A 125 -7.49 8.80 8.17
N ASP A 126 -7.61 8.12 9.32
CA ASP A 126 -6.77 8.33 10.50
C ASP A 126 -6.19 6.99 10.98
N GLY A 127 -4.92 7.02 11.37
CA GLY A 127 -4.23 5.86 11.89
C GLY A 127 -3.05 6.24 12.77
N ASN A 128 -2.68 5.36 13.68
CA ASN A 128 -1.57 5.53 14.59
C ASN A 128 -0.67 4.30 14.52
N ILE A 129 0.60 4.53 14.22
CA ILE A 129 1.63 3.48 14.32
C ILE A 129 2.31 3.62 15.69
N GLN A 130 2.36 2.51 16.41
CA GLN A 130 3.23 2.35 17.57
C GLN A 130 4.40 1.45 17.17
N CYS A 131 5.59 2.03 17.07
CA CYS A 131 6.82 1.32 16.75
C CYS A 131 7.58 0.97 18.04
N ASN A 132 8.09 -0.24 18.17
CA ASN A 132 8.82 -0.67 19.36
C ASN A 132 10.21 -0.01 19.44
N GLN A 133 10.85 0.18 18.28
CA GLN A 133 12.21 0.70 18.16
C GLN A 133 12.25 2.23 18.36
N ILE A 134 11.17 2.90 17.96
CA ILE A 134 10.99 4.33 18.07
C ILE A 134 9.85 4.49 19.05
N ASN A 135 10.15 4.62 20.35
CA ASN A 135 9.18 4.70 21.46
C ASN A 135 8.31 5.98 21.40
N ARG A 136 7.63 6.20 20.28
CA ARG A 136 6.79 7.32 19.90
C ARG A 136 5.64 6.79 19.04
N LEU A 137 4.51 7.47 19.16
CA LEU A 137 3.35 7.23 18.29
C LEU A 137 3.49 8.08 17.03
N PHE A 138 3.30 7.48 15.86
CA PHE A 138 3.24 8.19 14.59
C PHE A 138 1.78 8.40 14.23
N ASN A 139 1.33 9.65 14.26
CA ASN A 139 0.02 9.99 13.72
C ASN A 139 0.12 9.99 12.20
N CYS A 140 -0.70 9.16 11.58
CA CYS A 140 -0.79 8.98 10.15
C CYS A 140 -2.17 9.45 9.67
N THR A 141 -2.18 10.23 8.60
CA THR A 141 -3.40 10.71 7.94
C THR A 141 -3.40 10.29 6.48
N LEU A 142 -4.44 10.66 5.73
CA LEU A 142 -4.52 10.41 4.29
C LEU A 142 -3.28 10.87 3.50
N LYS A 143 -2.51 11.84 4.00
CA LYS A 143 -1.24 12.28 3.37
C LYS A 143 -0.16 11.19 3.34
N ASN A 144 -0.24 10.24 4.28
CA ASN A 144 0.69 9.13 4.41
C ASN A 144 0.16 7.85 3.75
N LEU A 145 -1.10 7.84 3.32
CA LEU A 145 -1.77 6.69 2.72
C LEU A 145 -1.88 6.84 1.20
N ILE A 146 -1.51 5.79 0.49
CA ILE A 146 -1.77 5.59 -0.94
C ILE A 146 -2.97 4.67 -1.07
N LEU A 147 -4.00 5.10 -1.78
CA LEU A 147 -5.19 4.29 -2.02
C LEU A 147 -4.97 3.35 -3.19
N ARG A 148 -5.62 2.18 -3.16
CA ARG A 148 -5.62 1.23 -4.28
C ARG A 148 -6.28 1.87 -5.51
N GLY A 149 -5.58 1.89 -6.65
CA GLY A 149 -6.07 2.41 -7.93
C GLY A 149 -5.05 2.23 -9.05
#